data_AF-A0A140VK03-F1
#
_entry.id   AF-A0A140VK03-F1
#
_cell.length_a   1.000
_cell.length_b   1.000
_cell.length_c   1.000
_cell.angle_alpha   90.00
_cell.angle_beta   90.00
_cell.angle_gamma   90.00
#
_symmetry.space_group_name_H-M   'P 1'
#
loop_
_entity.id
_entity.type
_entity.pdbx_description
1 polymer ?
#
loop_
_entity_poly.entity_id
_entity_poly.type
_entity_poly.pdbx_seq_one_letter_code
_entity_poly.pdbx_strand_id
1 'polypeptide(L)'
;MWAPPAAIMGDGPTKKVGNQAPLQTQALQTASLRDGPAKRAVWVRHTSSEPQEPTESKAAKERPKQEVTKAVVVDLGTGYCKCGFAGLPRPTHKISTTVGKPYMETAKTGDNRKETFVGQELNNTNVHLKLVNPLRHGIIVDWDTVQDIWEYLFRQEMKIAPEEHAVLVSDPPLSPHTNREKYAEMLFEAFNTPAMHIAYQSRLSMYSYGRTSGLVVEVGHGVSYVVPIYEGYPLPSITGRLDYAGSDLTAYLLGLLNSAGNEFTQDQMGIVEDIKKKCCFVALDPIEEKKVPLSEHTIRYVLPDGKEIQLCQERFLCSEMFFKPSLIKSMQLGLHTQTVSCLNKCDIALKRDLMGNILLCGGSTMLSGFPNRLQKELSSMCPNDTPQVNVLPERDSAVWTGGSILASLQGFQPLWVHRFEYEEHGPFFLYRRCF
;
A
#
# COMPACT_ATOMS: atom_id res chain seq x y z
N MET A 1 47.37 -57.21 -10.04
CA MET A 1 46.62 -58.33 -9.44
C MET A 1 45.42 -57.70 -8.74
N TRP A 2 44.18 -57.75 -9.20
CA TRP A 2 43.49 -58.48 -10.27
C TRP A 2 42.36 -57.56 -10.78
N ALA A 3 42.07 -57.64 -12.07
CA ALA A 3 40.80 -57.32 -12.72
C ALA A 3 40.39 -58.61 -13.48
N PRO A 4 39.26 -58.73 -14.22
CA PRO A 4 37.89 -58.19 -14.16
C PRO A 4 36.88 -59.39 -14.26
N PRO A 5 35.74 -59.48 -15.04
CA PRO A 5 35.28 -58.85 -16.32
C PRO A 5 33.93 -58.08 -16.20
N ALA A 6 33.44 -57.17 -17.06
CA ALA A 6 33.40 -56.94 -18.52
C ALA A 6 32.29 -57.68 -19.32
N ALA A 7 31.35 -56.90 -19.89
CA ALA A 7 30.60 -57.07 -21.16
C ALA A 7 29.80 -55.75 -21.37
N ILE A 8 29.90 -54.89 -22.40
CA ILE A 8 30.09 -54.89 -23.87
C ILE A 8 28.93 -55.51 -24.67
N MET A 9 28.19 -54.65 -25.38
CA MET A 9 27.76 -54.68 -26.81
C MET A 9 26.63 -53.64 -26.99
N GLY A 10 26.51 -52.81 -28.04
CA GLY A 10 27.22 -52.68 -29.31
C GLY A 10 26.54 -51.59 -30.19
N ASP A 11 27.30 -51.09 -31.15
CA ASP A 11 27.04 -49.97 -32.08
C ASP A 11 25.96 -50.18 -33.16
N GLY A 12 25.35 -49.05 -33.58
CA GLY A 12 25.07 -48.65 -34.98
C GLY A 12 24.05 -49.43 -35.83
N PRO A 13 23.56 -48.93 -36.99
CA PRO A 13 24.27 -48.01 -37.90
C PRO A 13 23.44 -46.87 -38.55
N THR A 14 24.17 -45.94 -39.16
CA THR A 14 23.74 -44.92 -40.13
C THR A 14 23.74 -45.41 -41.59
N LYS A 15 22.77 -44.99 -42.41
CA LYS A 15 22.84 -44.76 -43.90
C LYS A 15 21.52 -44.06 -44.34
N LYS A 16 21.50 -42.79 -44.76
CA LYS A 16 21.80 -42.13 -46.06
C LYS A 16 20.72 -42.28 -47.19
N VAL A 17 20.14 -41.11 -47.53
CA VAL A 17 19.73 -40.55 -48.84
C VAL A 17 18.39 -40.96 -49.48
N GLY A 18 17.55 -39.94 -49.76
CA GLY A 18 16.42 -39.97 -50.72
C GLY A 18 15.58 -38.68 -50.72
N ASN A 19 15.72 -37.85 -51.76
CA ASN A 19 15.08 -36.53 -52.00
C ASN A 19 13.53 -36.54 -52.10
N GLN A 20 12.86 -35.42 -51.74
CA GLN A 20 12.14 -34.48 -52.64
C GLN A 20 11.01 -33.64 -51.94
N ALA A 21 11.17 -32.31 -51.97
CA ALA A 21 10.18 -31.22 -52.13
C ALA A 21 8.98 -30.97 -51.14
N PRO A 22 8.43 -29.73 -51.11
CA PRO A 22 8.01 -29.04 -49.88
C PRO A 22 6.48 -29.01 -49.63
N LEU A 23 6.06 -28.81 -48.38
CA LEU A 23 4.65 -28.53 -48.02
C LEU A 23 4.52 -27.31 -47.10
N GLN A 24 3.47 -26.56 -47.38
CA GLN A 24 3.26 -25.15 -47.10
C GLN A 24 2.94 -24.82 -45.64
N THR A 25 3.39 -23.63 -45.25
CA THR A 25 2.98 -22.84 -44.10
C THR A 25 1.47 -22.56 -44.17
N GLN A 26 0.69 -22.99 -43.17
CA GLN A 26 -0.69 -22.54 -43.00
C GLN A 26 -0.73 -21.34 -42.03
N ALA A 27 -1.03 -20.18 -42.60
CA ALA A 27 -1.50 -19.00 -41.89
C ALA A 27 -3.01 -19.13 -41.65
N LEU A 28 -3.46 -18.96 -40.40
CA LEU A 28 -4.88 -18.80 -40.07
C LEU A 28 -5.22 -17.31 -40.11
N GLN A 29 -5.99 -16.94 -41.14
CA GLN A 29 -6.52 -15.60 -41.37
C GLN A 29 -7.79 -15.34 -40.53
N THR A 30 -7.87 -14.10 -40.08
CA THR A 30 -9.00 -13.45 -39.42
C THR A 30 -10.19 -13.31 -40.36
N ALA A 31 -11.39 -13.68 -39.90
CA ALA A 31 -12.63 -13.50 -40.64
C ALA A 31 -13.44 -12.32 -40.10
N SER A 32 -13.67 -11.32 -40.95
CA SER A 32 -14.62 -10.22 -40.78
C SER A 32 -16.03 -10.67 -41.14
N LEU A 33 -17.05 -10.24 -40.37
CA LEU A 33 -18.46 -10.45 -40.70
C LEU A 33 -19.16 -9.11 -40.92
N ARG A 34 -19.63 -8.89 -42.15
CA ARG A 34 -20.68 -7.93 -42.53
C ARG A 34 -21.76 -8.66 -43.36
N ASP A 35 -23.01 -8.36 -42.99
CA ASP A 35 -24.28 -8.31 -43.73
C ASP A 35 -24.93 -9.53 -44.44
N GLY A 36 -26.19 -9.77 -44.03
CA GLY A 36 -27.31 -10.29 -44.84
C GLY A 36 -28.29 -11.23 -44.08
N PRO A 37 -29.57 -11.39 -44.50
CA PRO A 37 -30.55 -10.38 -44.90
C PRO A 37 -31.89 -10.48 -44.12
N ALA A 38 -32.70 -9.41 -44.22
CA ALA A 38 -33.99 -9.18 -43.57
C ALA A 38 -35.15 -10.07 -44.08
N LYS A 39 -36.13 -10.34 -43.20
CA LYS A 39 -37.48 -10.82 -43.55
C LYS A 39 -38.56 -9.82 -43.13
N ARG A 40 -39.41 -9.47 -44.10
CA ARG A 40 -40.59 -8.58 -44.04
C ARG A 40 -41.68 -9.10 -43.09
N ALA A 41 -42.36 -8.18 -42.41
CA ALA A 41 -43.74 -8.34 -41.96
C ALA A 41 -44.57 -7.12 -42.39
N VAL A 42 -45.80 -7.39 -42.81
CA VAL A 42 -46.70 -6.57 -43.63
C VAL A 42 -47.53 -5.62 -42.76
N TRP A 43 -47.75 -4.41 -43.27
CA TRP A 43 -48.64 -3.39 -42.69
C TRP A 43 -50.11 -3.66 -43.04
N VAL A 44 -51.00 -3.59 -42.04
CA VAL A 44 -52.45 -3.46 -42.24
C VAL A 44 -52.89 -2.15 -41.59
N ARG A 45 -53.48 -1.24 -42.37
CA ARG A 45 -54.12 -0.01 -41.90
C ARG A 45 -55.58 -0.31 -41.58
N HIS A 46 -56.04 0.05 -40.39
CA HIS A 46 -57.45 0.34 -40.13
C HIS A 46 -57.59 1.65 -39.35
N THR A 47 -58.74 2.26 -39.58
CA THR A 47 -59.13 3.67 -39.50
C THR A 47 -59.45 4.18 -38.10
N SER A 48 -59.42 5.50 -37.98
CA SER A 48 -59.62 6.38 -36.82
C SER A 48 -60.91 6.22 -36.01
N SER A 49 -60.77 6.31 -34.67
CA SER A 49 -61.77 6.88 -33.74
C SER A 49 -61.11 7.17 -32.37
N GLU A 50 -61.07 8.44 -31.94
CA GLU A 50 -61.03 8.82 -30.51
C GLU A 50 -62.46 8.74 -29.92
N PRO A 51 -62.73 8.82 -28.59
CA PRO A 51 -61.86 9.16 -27.44
C PRO A 51 -62.04 8.27 -26.17
N GLN A 52 -61.12 8.37 -25.19
CA GLN A 52 -61.40 8.57 -23.75
C GLN A 52 -60.12 8.44 -22.88
N GLU A 53 -59.88 9.44 -22.03
CA GLU A 53 -58.88 9.40 -20.94
C GLU A 53 -59.22 8.34 -19.89
N PRO A 54 -58.20 7.78 -19.23
CA PRO A 54 -58.27 7.69 -17.77
C PRO A 54 -56.95 8.07 -17.07
N THR A 55 -57.07 9.09 -16.20
CA THR A 55 -56.61 9.14 -14.80
C THR A 55 -55.15 8.81 -14.45
N GLU A 56 -54.46 9.86 -13.99
CA GLU A 56 -53.48 9.90 -12.89
C GLU A 56 -52.68 8.61 -12.63
N SER A 57 -51.56 8.44 -13.34
CA SER A 57 -50.48 7.57 -12.88
C SER A 57 -49.58 8.35 -11.92
N LYS A 58 -49.59 7.91 -10.66
CA LYS A 58 -48.70 8.27 -9.55
C LYS A 58 -47.36 8.83 -10.01
N ALA A 59 -47.07 10.06 -9.57
CA ALA A 59 -45.75 10.66 -9.67
C ALA A 59 -44.69 9.65 -9.22
N ALA A 60 -43.87 9.20 -10.17
CA ALA A 60 -42.60 8.58 -9.84
C ALA A 60 -41.87 9.60 -8.95
N LYS A 61 -41.61 9.23 -7.69
CA LYS A 61 -40.71 10.00 -6.84
C LYS A 61 -39.40 10.14 -7.61
N GLU A 62 -39.17 11.31 -8.19
CA GLU A 62 -37.87 11.67 -8.71
C GLU A 62 -36.88 11.44 -7.58
N ARG A 63 -35.94 10.51 -7.79
CA ARG A 63 -34.82 10.35 -6.87
C ARG A 63 -34.16 11.73 -6.79
N PRO A 64 -33.93 12.29 -5.59
CA PRO A 64 -33.23 13.55 -5.49
C PRO A 64 -31.93 13.41 -6.27
N LYS A 65 -31.68 14.34 -7.20
CA LYS A 65 -30.38 14.45 -7.87
C LYS A 65 -29.36 14.68 -6.76
N GLN A 66 -28.73 13.59 -6.29
CA GLN A 66 -27.58 13.70 -5.42
C GLN A 66 -26.55 14.52 -6.19
N GLU A 67 -26.20 15.67 -5.61
CA GLU A 67 -25.06 16.43 -6.08
C GLU A 67 -23.86 15.47 -6.07
N VAL A 68 -23.23 15.26 -7.22
CA VAL A 68 -22.15 14.27 -7.34
C VAL A 68 -20.93 14.88 -6.67
N THR A 69 -20.80 14.63 -5.38
CA THR A 69 -19.61 14.99 -4.62
C THR A 69 -18.46 14.05 -5.00
N LYS A 70 -17.23 14.54 -4.89
CA LYS A 70 -16.05 13.71 -5.16
C LYS A 70 -15.86 12.70 -4.03
N ALA A 71 -15.48 11.48 -4.39
CA ALA A 71 -15.07 10.49 -3.41
C ALA A 71 -13.84 10.95 -2.62
N VAL A 72 -13.75 10.51 -1.37
CA VAL A 72 -12.64 10.76 -0.46
C VAL A 72 -11.79 9.49 -0.36
N VAL A 73 -10.48 9.63 -0.38
CA VAL A 73 -9.53 8.52 -0.25
C VAL A 73 -8.80 8.65 1.07
N VAL A 74 -8.85 7.61 1.89
CA VAL A 74 -8.20 7.52 3.20
C VAL A 74 -7.16 6.41 3.17
N ASP A 75 -5.89 6.79 3.28
CA ASP A 75 -4.75 5.87 3.46
C ASP A 75 -4.34 5.86 4.94
N LEU A 76 -4.78 4.83 5.67
CA LEU A 76 -4.50 4.66 7.09
C LEU A 76 -3.18 3.89 7.28
N GLY A 77 -2.08 4.63 7.37
CA GLY A 77 -0.77 4.09 7.71
C GLY A 77 -0.51 4.10 9.21
N THR A 78 0.42 3.26 9.69
CA THR A 78 0.81 3.23 11.11
C THR A 78 1.47 4.53 11.59
N GLY A 79 2.19 5.25 10.74
CA GLY A 79 2.84 6.51 11.11
C GLY A 79 1.98 7.73 10.79
N TYR A 80 1.33 7.71 9.63
CA TYR A 80 0.54 8.82 9.12
C TYR A 80 -0.74 8.32 8.47
N CYS A 81 -1.83 9.04 8.71
CA CYS A 81 -3.07 8.95 7.97
C CYS A 81 -3.06 10.02 6.88
N LYS A 82 -3.29 9.64 5.62
CA LYS A 82 -3.31 10.55 4.46
C LYS A 82 -4.69 10.59 3.87
N CYS A 83 -5.19 11.78 3.55
CA CYS A 83 -6.54 11.95 3.05
C CYS A 83 -6.68 13.05 1.99
N GLY A 84 -7.67 12.91 1.13
CA GLY A 84 -8.09 13.93 0.17
C GLY A 84 -9.09 13.42 -0.84
N PHE A 85 -9.50 14.31 -1.74
CA PHE A 85 -10.44 13.97 -2.80
C PHE A 85 -9.78 13.17 -3.93
N ALA A 86 -10.54 12.21 -4.46
CA ALA A 86 -10.17 11.44 -5.64
C ALA A 86 -9.95 12.35 -6.87
N GLY A 87 -9.03 11.93 -7.75
CA GLY A 87 -8.62 12.67 -8.94
C GLY A 87 -7.55 13.74 -8.68
N LEU A 88 -7.15 13.98 -7.42
CA LEU A 88 -6.01 14.84 -7.11
C LEU A 88 -4.68 14.06 -7.18
N PRO A 89 -3.56 14.71 -7.56
CA PRO A 89 -2.27 14.03 -7.72
C PRO A 89 -1.57 13.70 -6.39
N ARG A 90 -1.96 14.35 -5.29
CA ARG A 90 -1.34 14.21 -3.96
C ARG A 90 -2.40 14.31 -2.86
N PRO A 91 -2.19 13.67 -1.70
CA PRO A 91 -3.08 13.83 -0.56
C PRO A 91 -3.10 15.29 -0.11
N THR A 92 -4.30 15.81 0.13
CA THR A 92 -4.49 17.19 0.62
C THR A 92 -4.13 17.35 2.08
N HIS A 93 -4.31 16.28 2.87
CA HIS A 93 -4.11 16.29 4.32
C HIS A 93 -3.28 15.07 4.73
N LYS A 94 -2.38 15.28 5.68
CA LYS A 94 -1.52 14.24 6.25
C LYS A 94 -1.35 14.52 7.73
N ILE A 95 -1.90 13.64 8.57
CA ILE A 95 -1.82 13.75 10.04
C ILE A 95 -1.11 12.55 10.64
N SER A 96 -0.53 12.73 11.82
CA SER A 96 0.04 11.62 12.60
C SER A 96 -1.06 10.64 12.99
N THR A 97 -0.82 9.34 12.85
CA THR A 97 -1.72 8.29 13.36
C THR A 97 -1.56 8.08 14.87
N THR A 98 -0.50 8.61 15.47
CA THR A 98 -0.34 8.65 16.93
C THR A 98 -1.22 9.76 17.52
N VAL A 99 -2.00 9.40 18.54
CA VAL A 99 -2.88 10.28 19.31
C VAL A 99 -2.34 10.48 20.72
N GLY A 100 -2.85 11.49 21.42
CA GLY A 100 -2.55 11.75 22.81
C GLY A 100 -3.75 11.39 23.68
N LYS A 101 -3.55 10.52 24.65
CA LYS A 101 -4.56 10.25 25.70
C LYS A 101 -4.09 10.90 27.00
N PRO A 102 -4.93 11.66 27.72
CA PRO A 102 -4.54 12.26 28.98
C PRO A 102 -4.19 11.17 29.99
N TYR A 103 -3.19 11.42 30.83
CA TYR A 103 -2.82 10.53 31.91
C TYR A 103 -3.97 10.54 32.95
N MET A 104 -4.91 9.59 32.88
CA MET A 104 -6.06 9.59 33.79
C MET A 104 -5.63 9.23 35.23
N GLU A 105 -5.94 10.13 36.18
CA GLU A 105 -6.40 9.74 37.51
C GLU A 105 -7.90 9.39 37.38
N THR A 106 -8.27 8.17 37.79
CA THR A 106 -9.64 7.62 37.89
C THR A 106 -10.80 8.49 37.36
N ALA A 107 -11.30 8.16 36.17
CA ALA A 107 -12.50 8.78 35.60
C ALA A 107 -13.71 8.58 36.55
N LYS A 108 -14.35 9.68 36.93
CA LYS A 108 -15.64 9.66 37.61
C LYS A 108 -16.75 9.65 36.55
N THR A 109 -17.82 8.91 36.82
CA THR A 109 -19.01 8.87 35.95
C THR A 109 -19.55 10.30 35.71
N GLY A 110 -19.62 10.73 34.45
CA GLY A 110 -20.07 12.08 34.06
C GLY A 110 -18.97 13.09 33.71
N ASP A 111 -17.72 12.66 33.58
CA ASP A 111 -16.63 13.53 33.12
C ASP A 111 -16.74 13.79 31.60
N ASN A 112 -16.99 15.05 31.21
CA ASN A 112 -17.09 15.48 29.80
C ASN A 112 -15.73 15.89 29.20
N ARG A 113 -14.62 15.45 29.80
CA ARG A 113 -13.27 15.76 29.29
C ARG A 113 -13.00 15.00 28.00
N LYS A 114 -12.34 15.68 27.07
CA LYS A 114 -11.88 15.08 25.82
C LYS A 114 -10.86 13.97 26.11
N GLU A 115 -11.13 12.77 25.63
CA GLU A 115 -10.30 11.58 25.90
C GLU A 115 -9.18 11.36 24.87
N THR A 116 -9.38 11.83 23.64
CA THR A 116 -8.43 11.65 22.53
C THR A 116 -8.07 13.00 21.91
N PHE A 117 -6.78 13.29 21.84
CA PHE A 117 -6.23 14.46 21.15
C PHE A 117 -5.54 14.03 19.86
N VAL A 118 -5.88 14.65 18.75
CA VAL A 118 -5.43 14.25 17.40
C VAL A 118 -4.75 15.42 16.68
N GLY A 119 -3.73 15.12 15.89
CA GLY A 119 -3.13 16.10 14.98
C GLY A 119 -2.51 17.29 15.71
N GLN A 120 -2.90 18.51 15.33
CA GLN A 120 -2.36 19.74 15.90
C GLN A 120 -2.73 19.93 17.37
N GLU A 121 -3.77 19.24 17.85
CA GLU A 121 -4.22 19.33 19.23
C GLU A 121 -3.17 18.83 20.21
N LEU A 122 -2.29 17.90 19.79
CA LEU A 122 -1.20 17.36 20.61
C LEU A 122 -0.23 18.44 21.12
N ASN A 123 -0.09 19.53 20.37
CA ASN A 123 0.84 20.62 20.71
C ASN A 123 0.18 21.70 21.59
N ASN A 124 -1.15 21.74 21.62
CA ASN A 124 -1.94 22.84 22.18
C ASN A 124 -2.65 22.42 23.48
N THR A 125 -2.06 21.51 24.26
CA THR A 125 -2.64 21.05 25.52
C THR A 125 -1.86 21.50 26.74
N ASN A 126 -2.58 22.03 27.74
CA ASN A 126 -2.06 22.27 29.09
C ASN A 126 -1.99 20.97 29.94
N VAL A 127 -2.24 19.81 29.33
CA VAL A 127 -2.34 18.51 29.99
C VAL A 127 -1.22 17.61 29.50
N HIS A 128 -0.64 16.82 30.40
CA HIS A 128 0.35 15.82 30.04
C HIS A 128 -0.33 14.65 29.32
N LEU A 129 0.04 14.44 28.05
CA LEU A 129 -0.53 13.40 27.21
C LEU A 129 0.41 12.20 27.12
N LYS A 130 -0.15 11.00 27.20
CA LYS A 130 0.53 9.76 26.79
C LYS A 130 0.25 9.52 25.32
N LEU A 131 1.31 9.41 24.52
CA LEU A 131 1.19 9.12 23.11
C LEU A 131 0.84 7.64 22.89
N VAL A 132 -0.22 7.38 22.12
CA VAL A 132 -0.73 6.05 21.80
C VAL A 132 -0.95 5.95 20.30
N ASN A 133 -0.52 4.85 19.71
CA ASN A 133 -0.81 4.54 18.32
C ASN A 133 -1.88 3.43 18.27
N PRO A 134 -3.00 3.61 17.54
CA PRO A 134 -4.06 2.62 17.45
C PRO A 134 -3.76 1.47 16.48
N LEU A 135 -2.63 1.53 15.77
CA LEU A 135 -2.17 0.45 14.91
C LEU A 135 -0.92 -0.22 15.50
N ARG A 136 -0.80 -1.53 15.27
CA ARG A 136 0.39 -2.34 15.56
C ARG A 136 0.77 -3.12 14.32
N HIS A 137 1.94 -2.83 13.76
CA HIS A 137 2.46 -3.44 12.52
C HIS A 137 1.40 -3.49 11.40
N GLY A 138 0.69 -2.38 11.18
CA GLY A 138 -0.34 -2.23 10.13
C GLY A 138 -1.76 -2.66 10.54
N ILE A 139 -1.92 -3.39 11.64
CA ILE A 139 -3.22 -3.90 12.08
C ILE A 139 -3.84 -2.94 13.10
N ILE A 140 -5.12 -2.60 12.92
CA ILE A 140 -5.88 -1.79 13.88
C ILE A 140 -6.14 -2.62 15.14
N VAL A 141 -5.78 -2.06 16.31
CA VAL A 141 -6.02 -2.67 17.62
C VAL A 141 -6.98 -1.85 18.49
N ASP A 142 -7.22 -0.58 18.16
CA ASP A 142 -8.11 0.34 18.88
C ASP A 142 -8.96 1.09 17.83
N TRP A 143 -10.18 0.59 17.60
CA TRP A 143 -11.08 1.10 16.56
C TRP A 143 -11.71 2.44 16.94
N ASP A 144 -12.00 2.65 18.22
CA ASP A 144 -12.57 3.91 18.73
C ASP A 144 -11.59 5.07 18.46
N THR A 145 -10.30 4.83 18.69
CA THR A 145 -9.27 5.83 18.39
C THR A 145 -9.11 6.06 16.89
N VAL A 146 -9.28 5.04 16.04
CA VAL A 146 -9.30 5.25 14.57
C VAL A 146 -10.49 6.10 14.15
N GLN A 147 -11.67 5.87 14.75
CA GLN A 147 -12.85 6.69 14.52
C GLN A 147 -12.60 8.14 14.93
N ASP A 148 -11.99 8.39 16.10
CA ASP A 148 -11.60 9.74 16.54
C ASP A 148 -10.63 10.43 15.55
N ILE A 149 -9.66 9.69 15.01
CA ILE A 149 -8.73 10.20 13.99
C ILE A 149 -9.49 10.61 12.73
N TRP A 150 -10.45 9.80 12.29
CA TRP A 150 -11.21 10.07 11.07
C TRP A 150 -12.22 11.20 11.26
N GLU A 151 -12.86 11.29 12.42
CA GLU A 151 -13.73 12.41 12.80
C GLU A 151 -12.94 13.73 12.78
N TYR A 152 -11.75 13.76 13.37
CA TYR A 152 -10.84 14.90 13.28
C TYR A 152 -10.47 15.23 11.83
N LEU A 153 -10.11 14.20 11.05
CA LEU A 153 -9.70 14.37 9.66
C LEU A 153 -10.82 14.92 8.77
N PHE A 154 -12.04 14.41 8.89
CA PHE A 154 -13.18 14.86 8.09
C PHE A 154 -13.68 16.24 8.53
N ARG A 155 -13.87 16.46 9.84
CA ARG A 155 -14.50 17.69 10.34
C ARG A 155 -13.54 18.85 10.56
N GLN A 156 -12.35 18.58 11.10
CA GLN A 156 -11.41 19.66 11.48
C GLN A 156 -10.43 19.98 10.34
N GLU A 157 -9.81 18.96 9.75
CA GLU A 157 -8.82 19.15 8.68
C GLU A 157 -9.51 19.42 7.33
N MET A 158 -10.29 18.46 6.82
CA MET A 158 -10.94 18.57 5.51
C MET A 158 -12.15 19.50 5.48
N LYS A 159 -12.85 19.65 6.61
CA LYS A 159 -14.08 20.45 6.75
C LYS A 159 -15.20 19.97 5.82
N ILE A 160 -15.43 18.66 5.78
CA ILE A 160 -16.48 18.01 4.99
C ILE A 160 -17.51 17.30 5.87
N ALA A 161 -18.70 17.08 5.33
CA ALA A 161 -19.72 16.22 5.90
C ALA A 161 -19.55 14.80 5.32
N PRO A 162 -19.09 13.79 6.09
CA PRO A 162 -18.83 12.46 5.55
C PRO A 162 -20.07 11.79 4.92
N GLU A 163 -21.27 12.12 5.39
CA GLU A 163 -22.56 11.68 4.84
C GLU A 163 -22.80 12.11 3.39
N GLU A 164 -22.04 13.07 2.87
CA GLU A 164 -22.13 13.52 1.49
C GLU A 164 -21.15 12.81 0.56
N HIS A 165 -20.16 12.05 1.06
CA HIS A 165 -19.03 11.57 0.26
C HIS A 165 -18.82 10.05 0.31
N ALA A 166 -18.64 9.43 -0.85
CA ALA A 166 -18.15 8.05 -0.92
C ALA A 166 -16.70 7.96 -0.40
N VAL A 167 -16.35 6.91 0.33
CA VAL A 167 -15.01 6.77 0.96
C VAL A 167 -14.28 5.51 0.48
N LEU A 168 -13.10 5.68 -0.12
CA LEU A 168 -12.17 4.58 -0.39
C LEU A 168 -11.14 4.49 0.73
N VAL A 169 -11.01 3.32 1.34
CA VAL A 169 -10.07 3.06 2.42
C VAL A 169 -8.99 2.09 1.96
N SER A 170 -7.72 2.39 2.25
CA SER A 170 -6.63 1.43 2.05
C SER A 170 -6.53 0.45 3.22
N ASP A 171 -6.34 -0.84 2.95
CA ASP A 171 -6.16 -1.89 3.97
C ASP A 171 -4.90 -2.72 3.67
N PRO A 172 -4.12 -3.16 4.67
CA PRO A 172 -2.91 -3.93 4.41
C PRO A 172 -3.18 -5.28 3.72
N PRO A 173 -2.22 -5.83 2.94
CA PRO A 173 -2.42 -7.04 2.13
C PRO A 173 -2.80 -8.32 2.90
N LEU A 174 -2.48 -8.39 4.20
CA LEU A 174 -2.72 -9.54 5.07
C LEU A 174 -3.60 -9.15 6.27
N SER A 175 -4.51 -8.18 6.09
CA SER A 175 -5.45 -7.77 7.11
C SER A 175 -6.46 -8.89 7.42
N PRO A 176 -6.90 -9.04 8.69
CA PRO A 176 -8.00 -9.91 9.04
C PRO A 176 -9.28 -9.52 8.31
N HIS A 177 -10.01 -10.52 7.81
CA HIS A 177 -11.27 -10.31 7.12
C HIS A 177 -12.33 -9.59 7.96
N THR A 178 -12.32 -9.79 9.28
CA THR A 178 -13.20 -9.11 10.24
C THR A 178 -13.03 -7.60 10.26
N ASN A 179 -11.86 -7.07 9.86
CA ASN A 179 -11.63 -5.63 9.77
C ASN A 179 -12.56 -4.97 8.76
N ARG A 180 -12.99 -5.71 7.72
CA ARG A 180 -13.89 -5.20 6.69
C ARG A 180 -15.25 -4.83 7.27
N GLU A 181 -15.76 -5.67 8.15
CA GLU A 181 -17.04 -5.46 8.83
C GLU A 181 -16.94 -4.26 9.77
N LYS A 182 -15.83 -4.13 10.50
CA LYS A 182 -15.56 -2.95 11.35
C LYS A 182 -15.43 -1.65 10.57
N TYR A 183 -14.81 -1.67 9.39
CA TYR A 183 -14.79 -0.50 8.51
C TYR A 183 -16.19 -0.13 8.04
N ALA A 184 -17.03 -1.11 7.69
CA ALA A 184 -18.39 -0.86 7.25
C ALA A 184 -19.29 -0.33 8.38
N GLU A 185 -19.22 -0.92 9.56
CA GLU A 185 -19.89 -0.44 10.78
C GLU A 185 -19.53 1.04 11.02
N MET A 186 -18.23 1.36 11.03
CA MET A 186 -17.77 2.73 11.25
C MET A 186 -18.21 3.70 10.13
N LEU A 187 -18.06 3.32 8.86
CA LEU A 187 -18.37 4.21 7.73
C LEU A 187 -19.88 4.40 7.50
N PHE A 188 -20.68 3.35 7.63
CA PHE A 188 -22.12 3.41 7.37
C PHE A 188 -22.93 3.78 8.59
N GLU A 189 -22.58 3.29 9.78
CA GLU A 189 -23.39 3.49 10.99
C GLU A 189 -22.96 4.75 11.75
N ALA A 190 -21.64 4.96 11.96
CA ALA A 190 -21.15 6.14 12.66
C ALA A 190 -21.06 7.37 11.74
N PHE A 191 -20.40 7.25 10.58
CA PHE A 191 -20.19 8.37 9.66
C PHE A 191 -21.30 8.57 8.62
N ASN A 192 -22.27 7.66 8.53
CA ASN A 192 -23.40 7.76 7.61
C ASN A 192 -23.01 7.94 6.12
N THR A 193 -21.83 7.47 5.72
CA THR A 193 -21.34 7.63 4.34
C THR A 193 -22.29 6.95 3.33
N PRO A 194 -22.47 7.51 2.13
CA PRO A 194 -23.39 6.97 1.12
C PRO A 194 -22.86 5.70 0.46
N ALA A 195 -21.53 5.57 0.36
CA ALA A 195 -20.86 4.42 -0.23
C ALA A 195 -19.42 4.29 0.26
N MET A 196 -18.89 3.07 0.21
CA MET A 196 -17.50 2.80 0.56
C MET A 196 -16.85 1.77 -0.37
N HIS A 197 -15.53 1.73 -0.35
CA HIS A 197 -14.74 0.64 -0.93
C HIS A 197 -13.45 0.43 -0.15
N ILE A 198 -13.00 -0.82 -0.02
CA ILE A 198 -11.74 -1.16 0.64
C ILE A 198 -10.80 -1.76 -0.40
N ALA A 199 -9.58 -1.24 -0.49
CA ALA A 199 -8.57 -1.71 -1.45
C ALA A 199 -7.22 -1.97 -0.78
N TYR A 200 -6.47 -2.93 -1.29
CA TYR A 200 -5.21 -3.33 -0.68
C TYR A 200 -4.14 -2.28 -0.96
N GLN A 201 -3.38 -1.92 0.06
CA GLN A 201 -2.31 -0.91 -0.03
C GLN A 201 -1.37 -1.17 -1.21
N SER A 202 -0.87 -2.40 -1.36
CA SER A 202 0.07 -2.75 -2.44
C SER A 202 -0.56 -2.73 -3.83
N ARG A 203 -1.87 -3.04 -3.96
CA ARG A 203 -2.61 -2.91 -5.22
C ARG A 203 -2.72 -1.45 -5.62
N LEU A 204 -3.04 -0.57 -4.66
CA LEU A 204 -3.09 0.87 -4.90
C LEU A 204 -1.70 1.41 -5.26
N SER A 205 -0.66 1.07 -4.50
CA SER A 205 0.71 1.45 -4.82
C SER A 205 1.10 1.08 -6.24
N MET A 206 0.79 -0.14 -6.70
CA MET A 206 1.03 -0.53 -8.09
C MET A 206 0.33 0.40 -9.10
N TYR A 207 -0.94 0.75 -8.87
CA TYR A 207 -1.67 1.64 -9.77
C TYR A 207 -1.04 3.03 -9.87
N SER A 208 -0.39 3.52 -8.81
CA SER A 208 0.35 4.78 -8.88
C SER A 208 1.55 4.73 -9.86
N TYR A 209 2.11 3.54 -10.10
CA TYR A 209 3.16 3.30 -11.09
C TYR A 209 2.62 3.06 -12.51
N GLY A 210 1.30 3.05 -12.71
CA GLY A 210 0.69 2.75 -14.02
C GLY A 210 0.94 1.31 -14.48
N ARG A 211 1.09 0.37 -13.53
CA ARG A 211 1.31 -1.06 -13.81
C ARG A 211 0.09 -1.87 -13.34
N THR A 212 -0.04 -3.07 -13.90
CA THR A 212 -1.03 -4.10 -13.49
C THR A 212 -0.37 -5.38 -12.98
N SER A 213 0.92 -5.56 -13.25
CA SER A 213 1.75 -6.67 -12.75
C SER A 213 3.09 -6.12 -12.25
N GLY A 214 3.61 -6.68 -11.17
CA GLY A 214 4.85 -6.24 -10.55
C GLY A 214 5.02 -6.75 -9.12
N LEU A 215 6.25 -6.67 -8.63
CA LEU A 215 6.58 -7.00 -7.24
C LEU A 215 6.64 -5.71 -6.43
N VAL A 216 5.65 -5.48 -5.58
CA VAL A 216 5.58 -4.28 -4.74
C VAL A 216 6.39 -4.52 -3.46
N VAL A 217 7.44 -3.73 -3.25
CA VAL A 217 8.24 -3.73 -2.03
C VAL A 217 7.88 -2.47 -1.23
N GLU A 218 7.05 -2.64 -0.21
CA GLU A 218 6.54 -1.56 0.64
C GLU A 218 7.27 -1.52 1.98
N VAL A 219 7.87 -0.39 2.34
CA VAL A 219 8.49 -0.18 3.66
C VAL A 219 7.84 1.04 4.32
N GLY A 220 6.87 0.76 5.19
CA GLY A 220 6.06 1.76 5.87
C GLY A 220 6.73 2.32 7.13
N HIS A 221 5.91 2.85 8.04
CA HIS A 221 6.38 3.26 9.36
C HIS A 221 6.47 2.06 10.32
N GLY A 222 5.51 1.13 10.33
CA GLY A 222 5.49 0.04 11.32
C GLY A 222 5.53 -1.37 10.73
N VAL A 223 5.49 -1.53 9.42
CA VAL A 223 5.53 -2.85 8.77
C VAL A 223 6.10 -2.71 7.37
N SER A 224 6.74 -3.77 6.89
CA SER A 224 7.19 -3.88 5.50
C SER A 224 6.57 -5.10 4.82
N TYR A 225 6.23 -4.95 3.54
CA TYR A 225 5.61 -5.99 2.72
C TYR A 225 6.37 -6.19 1.41
N VAL A 226 6.40 -7.43 0.94
CA VAL A 226 6.83 -7.80 -0.41
C VAL A 226 5.65 -8.54 -1.04
N VAL A 227 4.97 -7.90 -1.99
CA VAL A 227 3.71 -8.40 -2.55
C VAL A 227 3.85 -8.60 -4.06
N PRO A 228 3.92 -9.84 -4.55
CA PRO A 228 3.79 -10.12 -5.96
C PRO A 228 2.33 -9.96 -6.38
N ILE A 229 2.12 -9.21 -7.45
CA ILE A 229 0.80 -8.95 -8.01
C ILE A 229 0.88 -9.20 -9.51
N TYR A 230 -0.08 -9.96 -10.04
CA TYR A 230 -0.17 -10.30 -11.45
C TYR A 230 -1.57 -9.97 -11.97
N GLU A 231 -1.65 -9.15 -13.02
CA GLU A 231 -2.91 -8.70 -13.64
C GLU A 231 -3.92 -8.12 -12.64
N GLY A 232 -3.43 -7.38 -11.64
CA GLY A 232 -4.25 -6.75 -10.58
C GLY A 232 -4.56 -7.67 -9.39
N TYR A 233 -4.21 -8.96 -9.47
CA TYR A 233 -4.43 -9.92 -8.40
C TYR A 233 -3.16 -10.08 -7.55
N PRO A 234 -3.18 -9.69 -6.25
CA PRO A 234 -2.10 -10.04 -5.35
C PRO A 234 -2.06 -11.56 -5.15
N LEU A 235 -0.89 -12.11 -4.81
CA LEU A 235 -0.71 -13.54 -4.52
C LEU A 235 -0.43 -13.73 -3.02
N PRO A 236 -1.46 -13.86 -2.15
CA PRO A 236 -1.29 -13.89 -0.70
C PRO A 236 -0.40 -15.01 -0.19
N SER A 237 -0.38 -16.17 -0.86
CA SER A 237 0.44 -17.33 -0.50
C SER A 237 1.95 -17.07 -0.65
N ILE A 238 2.33 -16.09 -1.47
CA ILE A 238 3.72 -15.74 -1.75
C ILE A 238 4.14 -14.46 -1.00
N THR A 239 3.17 -13.60 -0.66
CA THR A 239 3.40 -12.34 0.05
C THR A 239 4.29 -12.50 1.28
N GLY A 240 5.36 -11.70 1.32
CA GLY A 240 6.25 -11.58 2.46
C GLY A 240 5.85 -10.45 3.38
N ARG A 241 5.81 -10.71 4.69
CA ARG A 241 5.61 -9.70 5.73
C ARG A 241 6.83 -9.66 6.64
N LEU A 242 7.28 -8.45 6.95
CA LEU A 242 8.40 -8.17 7.84
C LEU A 242 7.92 -7.18 8.91
N ASP A 243 8.05 -7.55 10.18
CA ASP A 243 7.59 -6.75 11.32
C ASP A 243 8.72 -5.83 11.81
N TYR A 244 9.42 -5.22 10.85
CA TYR A 244 10.33 -4.11 11.07
C TYR A 244 10.15 -3.09 9.96
N ALA A 245 10.18 -1.81 10.30
CA ALA A 245 10.06 -0.71 9.34
C ALA A 245 10.67 0.60 9.87
N GLY A 246 10.06 1.74 9.54
CA GLY A 246 10.58 3.06 9.91
C GLY A 246 10.63 3.35 11.42
N SER A 247 9.73 2.79 12.23
CA SER A 247 9.66 2.96 13.68
C SER A 247 10.83 2.26 14.36
N ASP A 248 11.14 1.04 13.91
CA ASP A 248 12.26 0.25 14.44
C ASP A 248 13.59 0.90 14.06
N LEU A 249 13.67 1.53 12.89
CA LEU A 249 14.83 2.32 12.50
C LEU A 249 15.01 3.52 13.41
N THR A 250 13.93 4.24 13.73
CA THR A 250 13.99 5.37 14.66
C THR A 250 14.42 4.91 16.06
N ALA A 251 13.90 3.79 16.56
CA ALA A 251 14.30 3.22 17.85
C ALA A 251 15.76 2.76 17.86
N TYR A 252 16.22 2.15 16.77
CA TYR A 252 17.62 1.75 16.62
C TYR A 252 18.55 2.95 16.53
N LEU A 253 18.15 3.99 15.78
CA LEU A 253 18.88 5.26 15.68
C LEU A 253 19.02 5.92 17.05
N LEU A 254 17.97 5.93 17.87
CA LEU A 254 18.05 6.44 19.25
C LEU A 254 19.16 5.71 20.04
N GLY A 255 19.22 4.38 19.94
CA GLY A 255 20.28 3.61 20.60
C GLY A 255 21.69 3.94 20.10
N LEU A 256 21.84 4.17 18.78
CA LEU A 256 23.12 4.58 18.18
C LEU A 256 23.53 5.99 18.62
N LEU A 257 22.60 6.95 18.62
CA LEU A 257 22.84 8.32 19.06
C LEU A 257 23.27 8.36 20.53
N ASN A 258 22.64 7.54 21.37
CA ASN A 258 23.01 7.47 22.78
C ASN A 258 24.38 6.81 22.98
N SER A 259 24.70 5.80 22.18
CA SER A 259 26.03 5.18 22.18
C SER A 259 27.14 6.15 21.73
N ALA A 260 26.78 7.14 20.89
CA ALA A 260 27.67 8.22 20.47
C ALA A 260 27.82 9.36 21.49
N GLY A 261 27.20 9.25 22.67
CA GLY A 261 27.31 10.23 23.76
C GLY A 261 26.18 11.27 23.82
N ASN A 262 25.10 11.11 23.04
CA ASN A 262 23.89 11.90 23.24
C ASN A 262 23.00 11.27 24.33
N GLU A 263 22.03 12.02 24.86
CA GLU A 263 21.14 11.55 25.92
C GLU A 263 19.67 11.74 25.51
N PHE A 264 19.24 11.00 24.48
CA PHE A 264 17.84 10.99 24.06
C PHE A 264 17.01 10.02 24.89
N THR A 265 15.84 10.49 25.34
CA THR A 265 14.82 9.65 26.01
C THR A 265 13.74 9.19 25.03
N GLN A 266 12.91 8.24 25.46
CA GLN A 266 11.79 7.72 24.64
C GLN A 266 10.75 8.79 24.30
N ASP A 267 10.58 9.81 25.15
CA ASP A 267 9.65 10.92 24.89
C ASP A 267 10.13 11.82 23.73
N GLN A 268 11.43 11.77 23.40
CA GLN A 268 12.04 12.54 22.32
C GLN A 268 12.09 11.78 20.99
N MET A 269 11.36 10.67 20.84
CA MET A 269 11.29 9.89 19.60
C MET A 269 10.87 10.72 18.38
N GLY A 270 10.04 11.77 18.58
CA GLY A 270 9.67 12.70 17.50
C GLY A 270 10.86 13.47 16.93
N ILE A 271 11.85 13.82 17.76
CA ILE A 271 13.08 14.50 17.33
C ILE A 271 13.97 13.52 16.56
N VAL A 272 14.12 12.29 17.05
CA VAL A 272 14.90 11.25 16.38
C VAL A 272 14.29 10.88 15.02
N GLU A 273 12.96 10.86 14.91
CA GLU A 273 12.24 10.68 13.65
C GLU A 273 12.54 11.81 12.64
N ASP A 274 12.70 13.05 13.11
CA ASP A 274 13.08 14.19 12.26
C ASP A 274 14.55 14.11 11.81
N ILE A 275 15.45 13.75 12.73
CA ILE A 275 16.86 13.46 12.41
C ILE A 275 16.94 12.36 11.34
N LYS A 276 16.20 11.26 11.51
CA LYS A 276 16.13 10.18 10.52
C LYS A 276 15.78 10.70 9.14
N LYS A 277 14.73 11.51 9.02
CA LYS A 277 14.24 11.98 7.71
C LYS A 277 15.18 12.98 7.04
N LYS A 278 15.83 13.85 7.82
CA LYS A 278 16.68 14.93 7.30
C LYS A 278 18.12 14.51 7.09
N CYS A 279 18.63 13.63 7.94
CA CYS A 279 20.07 13.40 8.08
C CYS A 279 20.51 12.00 7.64
N CYS A 280 19.65 10.99 7.77
CA CYS A 280 20.03 9.60 7.49
C CYS A 280 19.96 9.25 6.01
N PHE A 281 20.75 8.26 5.63
CA PHE A 281 20.82 7.73 4.27
C PHE A 281 21.18 6.24 4.30
N VAL A 282 21.06 5.56 3.16
CA VAL A 282 21.46 4.16 2.99
C VAL A 282 22.78 4.10 2.25
N ALA A 283 23.81 3.55 2.91
CA ALA A 283 25.10 3.33 2.28
C ALA A 283 25.00 2.23 1.21
N LEU A 284 25.70 2.40 0.09
CA LEU A 284 25.80 1.35 -0.94
C LEU A 284 26.67 0.18 -0.47
N ASP A 285 27.70 0.48 0.33
CA ASP A 285 28.55 -0.49 0.99
C ASP A 285 28.93 0.03 2.38
N PRO A 286 28.36 -0.52 3.46
CA PRO A 286 28.59 0.00 4.80
C PRO A 286 30.03 -0.23 5.29
N ILE A 287 30.77 -1.16 4.68
CA ILE A 287 32.17 -1.43 5.05
C ILE A 287 33.07 -0.36 4.45
N GLU A 288 32.87 -0.03 3.16
CA GLU A 288 33.61 1.05 2.51
C GLU A 288 33.22 2.43 3.07
N GLU A 289 31.93 2.65 3.36
CA GLU A 289 31.45 3.92 3.93
C GLU A 289 32.09 4.23 5.29
N LYS A 290 32.39 3.21 6.09
CA LYS A 290 33.09 3.34 7.38
C LYS A 290 34.55 3.78 7.24
N LYS A 291 35.18 3.57 6.08
CA LYS A 291 36.58 3.96 5.84
C LYS A 291 36.71 5.44 5.48
N VAL A 292 35.62 6.07 5.04
CA VAL A 292 35.58 7.51 4.75
C VAL A 292 35.86 8.29 6.04
N PRO A 293 36.69 9.36 5.99
CA PRO A 293 36.99 10.17 7.16
C PRO A 293 35.74 10.70 7.87
N LEU A 294 35.72 10.65 9.20
CA LEU A 294 34.60 11.11 10.02
C LEU A 294 34.21 12.56 9.72
N SER A 295 35.19 13.41 9.38
CA SER A 295 34.97 14.82 9.03
C SER A 295 34.05 15.02 7.82
N GLU A 296 34.01 14.07 6.88
CA GLU A 296 33.15 14.13 5.70
C GLU A 296 31.71 13.71 6.03
N HIS A 297 31.54 12.86 7.05
CA HIS A 297 30.24 12.38 7.53
C HIS A 297 29.60 13.28 8.59
N THR A 298 30.42 14.03 9.33
CA THR A 298 29.95 14.85 10.44
C THR A 298 29.11 16.03 9.95
N ILE A 299 27.87 16.08 10.40
CA ILE A 299 26.97 17.22 10.21
C ILE A 299 26.49 17.74 11.55
N ARG A 300 26.14 19.03 11.58
CA ARG A 300 25.52 19.66 12.76
C ARG A 300 24.02 19.66 12.61
N TYR A 301 23.32 19.32 13.67
CA TYR A 301 21.87 19.35 13.74
C TYR A 301 21.44 20.21 14.94
N VAL A 302 20.52 21.14 14.69
CA VAL A 302 19.99 22.04 15.73
C VAL A 302 18.72 21.43 16.30
N LEU A 303 18.74 21.15 17.61
CA LEU A 303 17.58 20.66 18.35
C LEU A 303 16.53 21.76 18.55
N PRO A 304 15.27 21.41 18.89
CA PRO A 304 14.21 22.40 19.14
C PRO A 304 14.51 23.40 20.27
N ASP A 305 15.37 23.03 21.21
CA ASP A 305 15.86 23.89 22.30
C ASP A 305 17.02 24.82 21.88
N GLY A 306 17.47 24.74 20.63
CA GLY A 306 18.60 25.48 20.07
C GLY A 306 19.96 24.83 20.30
N LYS A 307 20.05 23.69 21.00
CA LYS A 307 21.31 22.99 21.22
C LYS A 307 21.78 22.30 19.93
N GLU A 308 23.06 22.42 19.62
CA GLU A 308 23.66 21.71 18.48
C GLU A 308 24.18 20.33 18.90
N ILE A 309 23.88 19.31 18.09
CA ILE A 309 24.48 17.98 18.19
C ILE A 309 25.26 17.67 16.91
N GLN A 310 26.29 16.83 17.05
CA GLN A 310 27.06 16.31 15.93
C GLN A 310 26.59 14.90 15.60
N LEU A 311 26.26 14.69 14.33
CA LEU A 311 25.83 13.39 13.80
C LEU A 311 26.87 12.91 12.80
N CYS A 312 27.28 11.65 12.88
CA CYS A 312 28.34 11.10 12.04
C CYS A 312 27.90 9.76 11.43
N GLN A 313 28.50 8.65 11.85
CA GLN A 313 28.28 7.32 11.24
C GLN A 313 26.89 6.76 11.51
N GLU A 314 26.22 7.19 12.59
CA GLU A 314 24.87 6.74 12.98
C GLU A 314 23.86 6.99 11.85
N ARG A 315 24.12 8.02 11.03
CA ARG A 315 23.30 8.45 9.89
C ARG A 315 23.09 7.36 8.84
N PHE A 316 24.11 6.54 8.57
CA PHE A 316 24.00 5.45 7.59
C PHE A 316 23.90 4.08 8.25
N LEU A 317 24.52 3.89 9.42
CA LEU A 317 24.50 2.63 10.15
C LEU A 317 23.11 2.21 10.60
N CYS A 318 22.23 3.16 10.92
CA CYS A 318 20.86 2.85 11.33
C CYS A 318 20.09 2.11 10.22
N SER A 319 20.34 2.42 8.95
CA SER A 319 19.60 1.85 7.81
C SER A 319 20.01 0.41 7.49
N GLU A 320 21.16 -0.05 7.98
CA GLU A 320 21.63 -1.42 7.76
C GLU A 320 20.69 -2.47 8.36
N MET A 321 19.84 -2.10 9.32
CA MET A 321 18.85 -3.02 9.87
C MET A 321 17.89 -3.59 8.81
N PHE A 322 17.62 -2.86 7.71
CA PHE A 322 16.75 -3.36 6.64
C PHE A 322 17.38 -4.53 5.88
N PHE A 323 18.70 -4.59 5.83
CA PHE A 323 19.46 -5.65 5.16
C PHE A 323 19.95 -6.69 6.17
N LYS A 324 20.18 -6.29 7.42
CA LYS A 324 20.62 -7.15 8.52
C LYS A 324 19.74 -6.95 9.77
N PRO A 325 18.54 -7.55 9.82
CA PRO A 325 17.61 -7.37 10.94
C PRO A 325 18.12 -7.87 12.29
N SER A 326 19.18 -8.71 12.31
CA SER A 326 19.82 -9.14 13.55
C SER A 326 20.41 -7.97 14.36
N LEU A 327 20.67 -6.81 13.73
CA LEU A 327 21.09 -5.58 14.43
C LEU A 327 20.04 -5.07 15.42
N ILE A 328 18.75 -5.29 15.13
CA ILE A 328 17.63 -4.97 16.01
C ILE A 328 17.11 -6.20 16.75
N LYS A 329 17.93 -7.26 16.85
CA LYS A 329 17.58 -8.55 17.47
C LYS A 329 16.38 -9.26 16.83
N SER A 330 16.04 -8.91 15.58
CA SER A 330 15.02 -9.62 14.81
C SER A 330 15.62 -10.86 14.13
N MET A 331 14.86 -11.96 14.16
CA MET A 331 15.21 -13.22 13.48
C MET A 331 14.63 -13.29 12.05
N GLN A 332 13.91 -12.25 11.60
CA GLN A 332 13.35 -12.20 10.25
C GLN A 332 14.45 -11.95 9.20
N LEU A 333 14.14 -12.30 7.95
CA LEU A 333 15.03 -12.09 6.81
C LEU A 333 15.21 -10.59 6.52
N GLY A 334 16.36 -10.20 5.98
CA GLY A 334 16.57 -8.87 5.41
C GLY A 334 15.65 -8.62 4.20
N LEU A 335 15.34 -7.36 3.92
CA LEU A 335 14.38 -6.97 2.90
C LEU A 335 14.74 -7.52 1.50
N HIS A 336 16.01 -7.38 1.11
CA HIS A 336 16.55 -7.95 -0.13
C HIS A 336 16.38 -9.48 -0.20
N THR A 337 16.68 -10.20 0.89
CA THR A 337 16.52 -11.65 0.97
C THR A 337 15.05 -12.07 0.91
N GLN A 338 14.17 -11.35 1.60
CA GLN A 338 12.72 -11.58 1.55
C GLN A 338 12.17 -11.34 0.14
N THR A 339 12.66 -10.31 -0.55
CA THR A 339 12.31 -9.99 -1.94
C THR A 339 12.62 -11.15 -2.87
N VAL A 340 13.85 -11.69 -2.79
CA VAL A 340 14.26 -12.86 -3.57
C VAL A 340 13.49 -14.12 -3.16
N SER A 341 13.20 -14.30 -1.87
CA SER A 341 12.39 -15.42 -1.38
C SER A 341 10.99 -15.43 -2.00
N CYS A 342 10.32 -14.29 -2.06
CA CYS A 342 9.01 -14.16 -2.71
C CYS A 342 9.11 -14.44 -4.22
N LEU A 343 10.14 -13.93 -4.89
CA LEU A 343 10.36 -14.19 -6.32
C LEU A 343 10.62 -15.67 -6.63
N ASN A 344 11.37 -16.37 -5.77
CA ASN A 344 11.68 -17.79 -5.95
C ASN A 344 10.49 -18.72 -5.66
N LYS A 345 9.45 -18.24 -4.97
CA LYS A 345 8.18 -18.95 -4.80
C LYS A 345 7.23 -18.76 -5.98
N CYS A 346 7.51 -17.84 -6.90
CA CYS A 346 6.75 -17.64 -8.12
C CYS A 346 7.18 -18.63 -9.20
N ASP A 347 6.26 -18.98 -10.11
CA ASP A 347 6.60 -19.75 -11.30
C ASP A 347 7.63 -19.02 -12.17
N ILE A 348 8.44 -19.75 -12.94
CA ILE A 348 9.59 -19.21 -13.69
C ILE A 348 9.17 -18.05 -14.62
N ALA A 349 8.04 -18.19 -15.32
CA ALA A 349 7.53 -17.15 -16.22
C ALA A 349 7.17 -15.88 -15.45
N LEU A 350 6.39 -16.03 -14.37
CA LEU A 350 5.99 -14.91 -13.51
C LEU A 350 7.21 -14.25 -12.86
N LYS A 351 8.15 -15.03 -12.32
CA LYS A 351 9.38 -14.53 -11.70
C LYS A 351 10.13 -13.60 -12.65
N ARG A 352 10.31 -13.99 -13.92
CA ARG A 352 11.00 -13.18 -14.93
C ARG A 352 10.30 -11.84 -15.16
N ASP A 353 8.97 -11.85 -15.25
CA ASP A 353 8.18 -10.64 -15.48
C ASP A 353 8.21 -9.70 -14.25
N LEU A 354 8.19 -10.28 -13.04
CA LEU A 354 8.27 -9.54 -11.78
C LEU A 354 9.67 -8.98 -11.51
N MET A 355 10.74 -9.68 -11.91
CA MET A 355 12.13 -9.20 -11.77
C MET A 355 12.34 -7.86 -12.49
N GLY A 356 11.77 -7.67 -13.68
CA GLY A 356 11.83 -6.41 -14.42
C GLY A 356 10.93 -5.30 -13.87
N ASN A 357 10.06 -5.60 -12.90
CA ASN A 357 9.01 -4.71 -12.40
C ASN A 357 8.93 -4.71 -10.87
N ILE A 358 10.07 -4.50 -10.19
CA ILE A 358 10.11 -4.35 -8.74
C ILE A 358 9.78 -2.90 -8.41
N LEU A 359 8.68 -2.64 -7.71
CA LEU A 359 8.15 -1.30 -7.43
C LEU A 359 8.37 -0.95 -5.96
N LEU A 360 9.21 0.05 -5.68
CA LEU A 360 9.57 0.42 -4.31
C LEU A 360 8.64 1.50 -3.75
N CYS A 361 7.97 1.24 -2.63
CA CYS A 361 6.93 2.11 -2.09
C CYS A 361 7.08 2.32 -0.57
N GLY A 362 6.47 3.38 -0.03
CA GLY A 362 6.41 3.65 1.40
C GLY A 362 7.48 4.61 1.91
N GLY A 363 7.17 5.30 3.01
CA GLY A 363 7.96 6.44 3.48
C GLY A 363 9.40 6.12 3.89
N SER A 364 9.68 4.91 4.40
CA SER A 364 11.05 4.55 4.81
C SER A 364 11.97 4.31 3.62
N THR A 365 11.41 4.02 2.44
CA THR A 365 12.18 3.90 1.19
C THR A 365 12.61 5.26 0.64
N MET A 366 12.19 6.38 1.26
CA MET A 366 12.58 7.74 0.88
C MET A 366 14.02 8.09 1.31
N LEU A 367 14.64 7.29 2.18
CA LEU A 367 16.05 7.47 2.53
C LEU A 367 16.91 7.45 1.24
N SER A 368 17.82 8.42 1.13
CA SER A 368 18.70 8.51 -0.04
C SER A 368 19.58 7.26 -0.14
N GLY A 369 19.84 6.79 -1.35
CA GLY A 369 20.61 5.57 -1.59
C GLY A 369 19.83 4.25 -1.41
N PHE A 370 18.63 4.27 -0.82
CA PHE A 370 17.83 3.04 -0.60
C PHE A 370 17.60 2.24 -1.89
N PRO A 371 17.14 2.85 -3.01
CA PRO A 371 16.90 2.10 -4.25
C PRO A 371 18.18 1.49 -4.81
N ASN A 372 19.29 2.23 -4.77
CA ASN A 372 20.58 1.79 -5.29
C ASN A 372 21.14 0.61 -4.49
N ARG A 373 21.04 0.67 -3.15
CA ARG A 373 21.44 -0.43 -2.29
C ARG A 373 20.60 -1.67 -2.54
N LEU A 374 19.28 -1.54 -2.58
CA LEU A 374 18.40 -2.67 -2.88
C LEU A 374 18.70 -3.27 -4.27
N GLN A 375 18.90 -2.43 -5.30
CA GLN A 375 19.28 -2.87 -6.64
C GLN A 375 20.60 -3.66 -6.63
N LYS A 376 21.64 -3.17 -5.93
CA LYS A 376 22.93 -3.86 -5.78
C LYS A 376 22.76 -5.24 -5.14
N GLU A 377 22.03 -5.32 -4.02
CA GLU A 377 21.79 -6.59 -3.32
C GLU A 377 21.04 -7.60 -4.20
N LEU A 378 19.98 -7.16 -4.88
CA LEU A 378 19.21 -8.05 -5.77
C LEU A 378 20.04 -8.53 -6.97
N SER A 379 20.84 -7.64 -7.57
CA SER A 379 21.71 -8.00 -8.70
C SER A 379 22.80 -8.97 -8.27
N SER A 380 23.31 -8.85 -7.04
CA SER A 380 24.28 -9.78 -6.48
C SER A 380 23.67 -11.15 -6.15
N MET A 381 22.42 -11.19 -5.67
CA MET A 381 21.73 -12.44 -5.33
C MET A 381 21.21 -13.20 -6.55
N CYS A 382 20.91 -12.48 -7.64
CA CYS A 382 20.35 -13.05 -8.87
C CYS A 382 21.16 -12.57 -10.10
N PRO A 383 22.41 -13.01 -10.28
CA PRO A 383 23.30 -12.49 -11.33
C PRO A 383 22.86 -12.86 -12.76
N ASN A 384 22.06 -13.92 -12.90
CA ASN A 384 21.51 -14.35 -14.20
C ASN A 384 20.17 -13.69 -14.53
N ASP A 385 19.52 -13.11 -13.52
CA ASP A 385 18.31 -12.33 -13.70
C ASP A 385 18.72 -10.85 -13.80
N THR A 386 17.95 -10.02 -14.51
CA THR A 386 18.19 -8.57 -14.57
C THR A 386 17.14 -7.84 -13.72
N PRO A 387 17.24 -7.86 -12.38
CA PRO A 387 16.26 -7.19 -11.53
C PRO A 387 16.25 -5.70 -11.83
N GLN A 388 15.08 -5.07 -11.82
CA GLN A 388 14.92 -3.63 -12.03
C GLN A 388 14.04 -3.04 -10.93
N VAL A 389 14.68 -2.26 -10.05
CA VAL A 389 14.00 -1.50 -8.99
C VAL A 389 13.54 -0.16 -9.56
N ASN A 390 12.23 -0.03 -9.72
CA ASN A 390 11.56 1.17 -10.19
C ASN A 390 11.07 1.99 -9.00
N VAL A 391 11.26 3.31 -9.08
CA VAL A 391 10.88 4.25 -8.01
C VAL A 391 10.12 5.45 -8.56
N LEU A 392 9.12 5.91 -7.82
CA LEU A 392 8.51 7.23 -8.00
C LEU A 392 9.12 8.25 -7.03
N PRO A 393 9.20 9.53 -7.43
CA PRO A 393 9.59 10.61 -6.51
C PRO A 393 8.69 10.72 -5.28
N GLU A 394 7.38 10.49 -5.44
CA GLU A 394 6.35 10.66 -4.41
C GLU A 394 5.88 9.31 -3.82
N ARG A 395 6.79 8.33 -3.77
CA ARG A 395 6.47 6.96 -3.37
C ARG A 395 6.06 6.81 -1.89
N ASP A 396 6.20 7.83 -1.05
CA ASP A 396 5.66 7.84 0.32
C ASP A 396 4.12 7.97 0.35
N SER A 397 3.55 8.48 -0.73
CA SER A 397 2.11 8.68 -0.94
C SER A 397 1.56 7.81 -2.09
N ALA A 398 2.33 6.80 -2.54
CA ALA A 398 1.95 5.89 -3.63
C ALA A 398 0.60 5.21 -3.41
N VAL A 399 0.37 4.66 -2.21
CA VAL A 399 -0.91 4.04 -1.81
C VAL A 399 -2.07 5.01 -2.03
N TRP A 400 -1.98 6.21 -1.46
CA TRP A 400 -3.03 7.22 -1.57
C TRP A 400 -3.24 7.65 -3.03
N THR A 401 -2.16 7.86 -3.78
CA THR A 401 -2.21 8.26 -5.19
C THR A 401 -2.90 7.21 -6.05
N GLY A 402 -2.59 5.92 -5.83
CA GLY A 402 -3.28 4.82 -6.46
C GLY A 402 -4.78 4.76 -6.14
N GLY A 403 -5.14 5.03 -4.88
CA GLY A 403 -6.55 5.16 -4.46
C GLY A 403 -7.25 6.32 -5.15
N SER A 404 -6.59 7.47 -5.26
CA SER A 404 -7.11 8.66 -5.97
C SER A 404 -7.34 8.38 -7.45
N ILE A 405 -6.41 7.69 -8.12
CA ILE A 405 -6.57 7.23 -9.49
C ILE A 405 -7.77 6.28 -9.58
N LEU A 406 -7.76 5.19 -8.80
CA LEU A 406 -8.78 4.14 -8.84
C LEU A 406 -10.20 4.71 -8.63
N ALA A 407 -10.41 5.51 -7.59
CA ALA A 407 -11.71 6.10 -7.25
C ALA A 407 -12.22 7.09 -8.32
N SER A 408 -11.32 7.67 -9.12
CA SER A 408 -11.67 8.59 -10.21
C SER A 408 -12.03 7.89 -11.53
N LEU A 409 -11.79 6.57 -11.66
CA LEU A 409 -12.07 5.83 -12.88
C LEU A 409 -13.58 5.62 -13.07
N GLN A 410 -14.07 5.82 -14.29
CA GLN A 410 -15.48 5.57 -14.63
C GLN A 410 -15.83 4.08 -14.49
N GLY A 411 -14.91 3.20 -14.88
CA GLY A 411 -15.07 1.75 -14.73
C GLY A 411 -15.08 1.26 -13.27
N PHE A 412 -14.65 2.11 -12.32
CA PHE A 412 -14.66 1.78 -10.90
C PHE A 412 -16.00 2.14 -10.21
N GLN A 413 -16.79 3.06 -10.77
CA GLN A 413 -18.05 3.49 -10.14
C GLN A 413 -19.03 2.33 -9.81
N PRO A 414 -19.12 1.24 -10.60
CA PRO A 414 -19.95 0.08 -10.25
C PRO A 414 -19.40 -0.79 -9.09
N LEU A 415 -18.20 -0.51 -8.56
CA LEU A 415 -17.55 -1.30 -7.50
C LEU A 415 -17.74 -0.70 -6.10
N TRP A 416 -18.33 0.48 -6.01
CA TRP A 416 -18.75 1.03 -4.73
C TRP A 416 -19.78 0.11 -4.06
N VAL A 417 -19.63 -0.08 -2.75
CA VAL A 417 -20.66 -0.69 -1.91
C VAL A 417 -21.50 0.45 -1.35
N HIS A 418 -22.79 0.46 -1.65
CA HIS A 418 -23.68 1.49 -1.16
C HIS A 418 -24.25 1.13 0.21
N ARG A 419 -24.55 2.15 1.02
CA ARG A 419 -25.11 1.97 2.36
C ARG A 419 -26.39 1.13 2.36
N PHE A 420 -27.31 1.37 1.42
CA PHE A 420 -28.56 0.61 1.34
C PHE A 420 -28.31 -0.89 1.05
N GLU A 421 -27.26 -1.22 0.28
CA GLU A 421 -26.90 -2.63 0.00
C GLU A 421 -26.41 -3.31 1.28
N TYR A 422 -25.63 -2.60 2.09
CA TYR A 422 -25.16 -3.06 3.40
C TYR A 422 -26.32 -3.21 4.40
N GLU A 423 -27.25 -2.26 4.48
CA GLU A 423 -28.41 -2.34 5.39
C GLU A 423 -29.35 -3.52 5.04
N GLU A 424 -29.49 -3.85 3.75
CA GLU A 424 -30.37 -4.93 3.31
C GLU A 424 -29.71 -6.32 3.39
N HIS A 425 -28.43 -6.44 3.04
CA HIS A 425 -27.74 -7.73 2.88
C HIS A 425 -26.67 -8.01 3.96
N GLY A 426 -26.41 -7.03 4.82
CA GLY A 426 -25.37 -7.09 5.85
C GLY A 426 -23.94 -7.08 5.28
N PRO A 427 -22.95 -7.43 6.13
CA PRO A 427 -21.52 -7.35 5.77
C PRO A 427 -21.10 -8.34 4.67
N PHE A 428 -21.90 -9.38 4.38
CA PHE A 428 -21.58 -10.39 3.36
C PHE A 428 -21.28 -9.77 1.99
N PHE A 429 -21.97 -8.68 1.64
CA PHE A 429 -21.81 -8.02 0.36
C PHE A 429 -20.42 -7.39 0.15
N LEU A 430 -19.74 -7.03 1.25
CA LEU A 430 -18.38 -6.48 1.23
C LEU A 430 -17.38 -7.49 0.63
N TYR A 431 -17.55 -8.78 0.94
CA TYR A 431 -16.63 -9.84 0.50
C TYR A 431 -16.66 -10.10 -1.00
N ARG A 432 -17.73 -9.69 -1.69
CA ARG A 432 -17.90 -9.89 -3.13
C ARG A 432 -17.37 -8.71 -3.95
N ARG A 433 -17.45 -7.49 -3.40
CA ARG A 433 -17.10 -6.25 -4.11
C ARG A 433 -15.76 -5.67 -3.73
N CYS A 434 -15.39 -5.78 -2.46
CA CYS A 434 -14.06 -5.46 -2.00
C CYS A 434 -13.24 -6.74 -2.13
N PHE A 435 -12.44 -6.81 -3.21
CA PHE A 435 -11.27 -7.68 -3.48
C PHE A 435 -11.29 -8.60 -4.70
#